data_AF-A0A163GI17-F1
#
_entry.id   AF-A0A163GI17-F1
#
_cell.length_a   1.000
_cell.length_b   1.000
_cell.length_c   1.000
_cell.angle_alpha   90.00
_cell.angle_beta   90.00
_cell.angle_gamma   90.00
#
_symmetry.space_group_name_H-M   'P 1'
#
loop_
_entity.id
_entity.type
_entity.pdbx_description
1 polymer ?
#
loop_
_entity_poly.entity_id
_entity_poly.type
_entity_poly.pdbx_seq_one_letter_code
_entity_poly.pdbx_strand_id
1 'polypeptide(L)'
;MGSNSGVATYNYCNVTVSYTHTGKNDTIALKYAFPKPSTFKNRFYLNGGGGFSLSSDATGGLSNGAASGATAAGYDAFDYSFDEKVLYSNGSINWDATHAFAYVALGELTKIGKPITKAFYGLNDTKIYTCFEGCSDGGREGMSQVQRWGEEYDGAITGAPAFRFAQQQVHHVYPATIEQTMGYFPPPCALDKIVNATIDACDALDGRTDGVTSRTDLCQLNFNLSSLIGKSYYCAADSSTSLGFGFSKR
;
A
#
# COMPACT_ATOMS: atom_id res chain seq x y z
N MET A 1 -8.24 -5.70 12.74
CA MET A 1 -7.55 -6.43 13.81
C MET A 1 -6.86 -5.41 14.70
N GLY A 2 -7.42 -5.12 15.86
CA GLY A 2 -6.76 -4.25 16.85
C GLY A 2 -5.63 -5.01 17.50
N SER A 3 -4.39 -4.81 17.05
CA SER A 3 -3.22 -5.31 17.74
C SER A 3 -2.98 -4.46 18.97
N ASN A 4 -3.08 -5.10 20.13
CA ASN A 4 -2.63 -4.58 21.41
C ASN A 4 -1.18 -4.11 21.23
N SER A 5 -0.97 -2.80 21.12
CA SER A 5 0.31 -2.19 20.76
C SER A 5 1.21 -2.12 22.00
N GLY A 6 1.60 -3.29 22.51
CA GLY A 6 2.73 -3.35 23.43
C GLY A 6 3.95 -2.77 22.71
N VAL A 7 4.55 -1.72 23.28
CA VAL A 7 5.77 -1.12 22.73
C VAL A 7 6.90 -2.14 22.87
N ALA A 8 7.12 -2.93 21.83
CA ALA A 8 8.25 -3.84 21.76
C ALA A 8 9.52 -3.00 21.57
N THR A 9 10.49 -3.15 22.48
CA THR A 9 11.79 -2.50 22.36
C THR A 9 12.75 -3.43 21.62
N TYR A 10 13.39 -2.92 20.56
CA TYR A 10 14.35 -3.67 19.76
C TYR A 10 15.74 -3.06 19.87
N ASN A 11 16.76 -3.91 20.05
CA ASN A 11 18.16 -3.52 19.87
C ASN A 11 18.57 -3.85 18.44
N TYR A 12 18.98 -2.83 17.69
CA TYR A 12 19.36 -2.95 16.29
C TYR A 12 20.49 -1.97 15.93
N CYS A 13 21.22 -2.26 14.86
CA CYS A 13 22.18 -1.33 14.27
C CYS A 13 21.48 -0.56 13.15
N ASN A 14 21.49 0.76 13.22
CA ASN A 14 21.04 1.63 12.14
C ASN A 14 22.23 1.98 11.25
N VAL A 15 22.09 1.72 9.95
CA VAL A 15 23.13 2.00 8.95
C VAL A 15 22.52 2.85 7.84
N THR A 16 23.18 3.96 7.52
CA THR A 16 22.82 4.77 6.36
C THR A 16 23.91 4.62 5.30
N VAL A 17 23.49 4.40 4.05
CA VAL A 17 24.36 4.30 2.88
C VAL A 17 23.81 5.20 1.80
N SER A 18 24.67 5.78 0.95
CA SER A 18 24.25 6.49 -0.24
C SER A 18 24.89 5.90 -1.48
N TYR A 19 24.16 5.92 -2.59
CA TYR A 19 24.70 5.58 -3.91
C TYR A 19 24.29 6.63 -4.94
N THR A 20 24.98 6.63 -6.07
CA THR A 20 24.68 7.48 -7.22
C THR A 20 24.55 6.59 -8.45
N HIS A 21 23.67 6.95 -9.39
CA HIS A 21 23.61 6.24 -10.66
C HIS A 21 24.73 6.71 -11.58
N THR A 22 25.42 5.78 -12.25
CA THR A 22 26.46 6.11 -13.22
C THR A 22 25.94 7.08 -14.28
N GLY A 23 26.59 8.23 -14.43
CA GLY A 23 26.20 9.26 -15.39
C GLY A 23 25.02 10.14 -14.97
N LYS A 24 24.50 9.98 -13.75
CA LYS A 24 23.52 10.90 -13.14
C LYS A 24 24.17 11.74 -12.05
N ASN A 25 23.59 12.91 -11.82
CA ASN A 25 23.95 13.81 -10.72
C ASN A 25 22.93 13.67 -9.57
N ASP A 26 22.71 12.45 -9.12
CA ASP A 26 21.85 12.13 -7.98
C ASP A 26 22.65 11.58 -6.80
N THR A 27 22.06 11.59 -5.61
CA THR A 27 22.59 10.92 -4.43
C THR A 27 21.42 10.38 -3.63
N ILE A 28 21.34 9.05 -3.53
CA ILE A 28 20.16 8.37 -3.01
C ILE A 28 20.52 7.78 -1.66
N ALA A 29 19.88 8.29 -0.60
CA ALA A 29 20.03 7.77 0.74
C ALA A 29 19.21 6.50 0.95
N LEU A 30 19.83 5.50 1.56
CA LEU A 30 19.25 4.24 2.01
C LEU A 30 19.45 4.13 3.51
N LYS A 31 18.39 3.77 4.24
CA LYS A 31 18.44 3.46 5.66
C LYS A 31 18.23 1.96 5.83
N TYR A 32 19.02 1.32 6.69
CA TYR A 32 18.88 -0.10 7.04
C TYR A 32 18.82 -0.27 8.56
N ALA A 33 17.96 -1.16 9.02
CA ALA A 33 17.94 -1.64 10.39
C ALA A 33 18.36 -3.11 10.42
N PHE A 34 19.45 -3.40 11.14
CA PHE A 34 19.95 -4.75 11.36
C PHE A 34 19.63 -5.19 12.79
N PRO A 35 18.76 -6.18 13.02
CA PRO A 35 18.49 -6.67 14.38
C PRO A 35 19.77 -7.16 15.07
N LYS A 36 19.81 -7.23 16.40
CA LYS A 36 20.94 -7.85 17.09
C LYS A 36 21.22 -9.26 16.52
N PRO A 37 22.49 -9.70 16.41
CA PRO A 37 22.84 -10.99 15.81
C PRO A 37 22.08 -12.17 16.40
N SER A 38 21.81 -12.17 17.71
CA SER A 38 21.06 -13.23 18.40
C SER A 38 19.57 -13.32 18.04
N THR A 39 19.01 -12.33 17.34
CA THR A 39 17.61 -12.34 16.86
C THR A 39 17.49 -12.39 15.35
N PHE A 40 18.60 -12.24 14.61
CA PHE A 40 18.57 -12.29 13.17
C PHE A 40 18.23 -13.71 12.69
N LYS A 41 17.25 -13.83 11.80
CA LYS A 41 16.68 -15.11 11.32
C LYS A 41 17.00 -15.40 9.86
N ASN A 42 18.10 -14.86 9.32
CA ASN A 42 18.47 -14.98 7.90
C ASN A 42 17.36 -14.45 6.98
N ARG A 43 16.72 -13.34 7.35
CA ARG A 43 15.61 -12.72 6.62
C ARG A 43 15.94 -11.29 6.23
N PHE A 44 15.54 -10.90 5.03
CA PHE A 44 15.51 -9.51 4.60
C PHE A 44 14.05 -9.12 4.31
N TYR A 45 13.61 -7.98 4.81
CA TYR A 45 12.22 -7.55 4.75
C TYR A 45 12.12 -6.16 4.17
N LEU A 46 11.18 -5.97 3.24
CA LEU A 46 10.76 -4.67 2.77
C LEU A 46 9.30 -4.43 3.15
N ASN A 47 9.07 -3.26 3.72
CA ASN A 47 7.74 -2.73 3.93
C ASN A 47 7.36 -1.84 2.75
N GLY A 48 6.14 -2.02 2.25
CA GLY A 48 5.58 -1.16 1.23
C GLY A 48 5.10 0.18 1.77
N GLY A 49 4.98 1.14 0.87
CA GLY A 49 4.42 2.46 1.09
C GLY A 49 2.90 2.52 1.05
N GLY A 50 2.38 3.74 0.90
CA GLY A 50 0.95 4.04 0.85
C GLY A 50 0.67 5.35 0.14
N GLY A 51 -0.43 5.40 -0.63
CA GLY A 51 -0.76 6.56 -1.45
C GLY A 51 0.35 6.84 -2.48
N PHE A 52 0.99 7.99 -2.34
CA PHE A 52 2.12 8.42 -3.18
C PHE A 52 3.47 8.35 -2.46
N SER A 53 3.54 7.75 -1.27
CA SER A 53 4.76 7.70 -0.46
C SER A 53 5.30 6.29 -0.38
N LEU A 54 6.62 6.14 -0.49
CA LEU A 54 7.32 4.91 -0.11
C LEU A 54 7.39 4.80 1.42
N SER A 55 7.63 3.60 1.96
CA SER A 55 7.92 3.45 3.39
C SER A 55 9.21 4.19 3.76
N SER A 56 9.13 5.09 4.74
CA SER A 56 10.29 5.80 5.30
C SER A 56 10.89 5.10 6.53
N ASP A 57 10.16 4.12 7.09
CA ASP A 57 10.60 3.32 8.23
C ASP A 57 11.39 2.10 7.77
N ALA A 58 12.66 2.04 8.20
CA ALA A 58 13.56 0.92 7.94
C ALA A 58 13.45 -0.19 8.99
N THR A 59 12.61 -0.06 10.02
CA THR A 59 12.56 -0.96 11.19
C THR A 59 11.47 -2.04 11.13
N GLY A 60 10.64 -2.06 10.08
CA GLY A 60 9.52 -3.00 9.95
C GLY A 60 9.89 -4.48 10.02
N GLY A 61 11.14 -4.85 9.72
CA GLY A 61 11.63 -6.23 9.79
C GLY A 61 12.00 -6.71 11.20
N LEU A 62 12.19 -5.81 12.17
CA LEU A 62 12.78 -6.15 13.47
C LEU A 62 11.94 -7.14 14.28
N SER A 63 10.62 -6.99 14.25
CA SER A 63 9.67 -7.91 14.91
C SER A 63 9.77 -9.35 14.40
N ASN A 64 10.21 -9.50 13.15
CA ASN A 64 10.36 -10.78 12.47
C ASN A 64 11.79 -11.33 12.47
N GLY A 65 12.72 -10.65 13.17
CA GLY A 65 14.15 -10.97 13.14
C GLY A 65 14.78 -10.78 11.76
N ALA A 66 14.21 -9.88 10.95
CA ALA A 66 14.69 -9.57 9.61
C ALA A 66 15.48 -8.27 9.61
N ALA A 67 16.54 -8.22 8.80
CA ALA A 67 17.09 -6.94 8.37
C ALA A 67 16.09 -6.26 7.43
N SER A 68 15.97 -4.94 7.49
CA SER A 68 15.03 -4.20 6.64
C SER A 68 15.60 -2.86 6.23
N GLY A 69 15.00 -2.23 5.23
CA GLY A 69 15.47 -0.94 4.74
C GLY A 69 14.39 -0.04 4.18
N ALA A 70 14.76 1.21 3.95
CA ALA A 70 13.96 2.26 3.36
C ALA A 70 14.84 3.14 2.45
N THR A 71 14.25 3.78 1.44
CA THR A 71 14.98 4.53 0.39
C THR A 71 14.40 5.91 0.14
N ALA A 72 15.27 6.89 -0.12
CA ALA A 72 14.89 8.24 -0.56
C ALA A 72 14.53 8.32 -2.06
N ALA A 73 14.69 7.22 -2.82
CA ALA A 73 14.24 7.07 -4.22
C ALA A 73 14.67 8.17 -5.21
N GLY A 74 15.72 8.92 -4.91
CA GLY A 74 16.25 9.99 -5.79
C GLY A 74 15.39 11.25 -5.89
N TYR A 75 14.34 11.37 -5.08
CA TYR A 75 13.51 12.58 -4.97
C TYR A 75 13.23 12.99 -3.51
N ASP A 76 14.05 12.50 -2.59
CA ASP A 76 13.92 12.71 -1.14
C ASP A 76 12.62 12.15 -0.56
N ALA A 77 12.28 10.91 -0.93
CA ALA A 77 11.04 10.21 -0.53
C ALA A 77 10.86 10.01 0.99
N PHE A 78 11.85 10.36 1.80
CA PHE A 78 11.69 10.42 3.27
C PHE A 78 10.94 11.67 3.73
N ASP A 79 11.01 12.74 2.95
CA ASP A 79 10.45 14.05 3.28
C ASP A 79 9.32 14.47 2.33
N TYR A 80 9.19 13.82 1.17
CA TYR A 80 8.20 14.15 0.15
C TYR A 80 7.46 12.92 -0.38
N SER A 81 6.20 13.10 -0.76
CA SER A 81 5.46 12.12 -1.57
C SER A 81 5.73 12.33 -3.07
N PHE A 82 5.48 11.29 -3.86
CA PHE A 82 5.73 11.29 -5.29
C PHE A 82 4.92 12.35 -6.05
N ASP A 83 3.68 12.64 -5.64
CA ASP A 83 2.84 13.67 -6.26
C ASP A 83 3.39 15.10 -6.09
N GLU A 84 4.25 15.34 -5.11
CA GLU A 84 4.99 16.60 -4.97
C GLU A 84 6.20 16.69 -5.92
N LYS A 85 6.67 15.54 -6.44
CA LYS A 85 7.94 15.41 -7.19
C LYS A 85 7.76 14.87 -8.61
N VAL A 86 6.53 14.53 -9.01
CA VAL A 86 6.20 13.98 -10.33
C VAL A 86 6.43 14.98 -11.46
N LEU A 87 6.41 16.28 -11.17
CA LEU A 87 6.72 17.34 -12.12
C LEU A 87 7.97 18.13 -11.71
N TYR A 88 8.73 18.59 -12.69
CA TYR A 88 9.70 19.66 -12.52
C TYR A 88 9.01 21.02 -12.40
N SER A 89 9.74 22.05 -11.97
CA SER A 89 9.21 23.41 -11.82
C SER A 89 8.70 24.03 -13.13
N ASN A 90 9.16 23.55 -14.28
CA ASN A 90 8.67 23.96 -15.60
C ASN A 90 7.43 23.16 -16.06
N GLY A 91 6.88 22.29 -15.22
CA GLY A 91 5.70 21.48 -15.48
C GLY A 91 5.95 20.22 -16.32
N SER A 92 7.19 19.92 -16.74
CA SER A 92 7.49 18.65 -17.41
C SER A 92 7.57 17.49 -16.42
N ILE A 93 7.29 16.28 -16.89
CA ILE A 93 7.32 15.07 -16.05
C ILE A 93 8.75 14.78 -15.59
N ASN A 94 8.91 14.56 -14.29
CA ASN A 94 10.11 13.99 -13.70
C ASN A 94 10.07 12.46 -13.85
N TRP A 95 10.58 11.98 -14.98
CA TRP A 95 10.63 10.56 -15.28
C TRP A 95 11.52 9.76 -14.31
N ASP A 96 12.54 10.38 -13.75
CA ASP A 96 13.43 9.71 -12.79
C ASP A 96 12.69 9.43 -11.48
N ALA A 97 12.00 10.43 -10.91
CA ALA A 97 11.13 10.21 -9.75
C ALA A 97 10.00 9.21 -10.05
N THR A 98 9.43 9.29 -11.26
CA THR A 98 8.36 8.38 -11.70
C THR A 98 8.83 6.93 -11.75
N HIS A 99 9.97 6.64 -12.37
CA HIS A 99 10.53 5.29 -12.41
C HIS A 99 10.98 4.81 -11.03
N ALA A 100 11.56 5.71 -10.22
CA ALA A 100 11.97 5.42 -8.86
C ALA A 100 10.79 4.97 -7.99
N PHE A 101 9.69 5.74 -7.98
CA PHE A 101 8.45 5.38 -7.28
C PHE A 101 7.78 4.14 -7.88
N ALA A 102 7.80 4.00 -9.21
CA ALA A 102 7.10 2.91 -9.88
C ALA A 102 7.76 1.53 -9.64
N TYR A 103 9.08 1.43 -9.76
CA TYR A 103 9.74 0.12 -9.68
C TYR A 103 11.24 0.13 -9.35
N VAL A 104 11.98 1.22 -9.59
CA VAL A 104 13.46 1.21 -9.49
C VAL A 104 13.93 1.21 -8.04
N ALA A 105 13.42 2.13 -7.21
CA ALA A 105 14.03 2.43 -5.92
C ALA A 105 14.00 1.25 -4.93
N LEU A 106 12.90 0.49 -4.89
CA LEU A 106 12.75 -0.65 -4.00
C LEU A 106 13.56 -1.87 -4.45
N GLY A 107 13.74 -2.03 -5.76
CA GLY A 107 14.60 -3.08 -6.32
C GLY A 107 16.07 -2.82 -6.00
N GLU A 108 16.51 -1.58 -6.15
CA GLU A 108 17.87 -1.15 -5.81
C GLU A 108 18.14 -1.23 -4.31
N LEU A 109 17.20 -0.78 -3.48
CA LEU A 109 17.25 -0.95 -2.02
C LEU A 109 17.47 -2.43 -1.64
N THR A 110 16.77 -3.35 -2.29
CA THR A 110 16.89 -4.79 -2.03
C THR A 110 18.23 -5.34 -2.50
N LYS A 111 18.62 -5.03 -3.73
CA LYS A 111 19.85 -5.49 -4.38
C LYS A 111 21.10 -5.02 -3.63
N ILE A 112 21.06 -3.81 -3.05
CA ILE A 112 22.14 -3.26 -2.23
C ILE A 112 22.09 -3.82 -0.80
N GLY A 113 20.90 -3.93 -0.20
CA GLY A 113 20.73 -4.35 1.19
C GLY A 113 21.10 -5.81 1.47
N LYS A 114 20.83 -6.73 0.54
CA LYS A 114 21.14 -8.16 0.68
C LYS A 114 22.64 -8.45 0.88
N PRO A 115 23.57 -7.97 0.03
CA PRO A 115 24.99 -8.18 0.25
C PRO A 115 25.52 -7.48 1.51
N ILE A 116 25.00 -6.29 1.85
CA ILE A 116 25.36 -5.62 3.12
C ILE A 116 24.93 -6.48 4.31
N THR A 117 23.72 -7.04 4.27
CA THR A 117 23.22 -7.96 5.31
C THR A 117 24.14 -9.17 5.46
N LYS A 118 24.55 -9.77 4.33
CA LYS A 118 25.49 -10.91 4.36
C LYS A 118 26.82 -10.54 5.02
N ALA A 119 27.41 -9.42 4.61
CA ALA A 119 28.67 -8.94 5.17
C ALA A 119 28.55 -8.63 6.67
N PHE A 120 27.46 -7.97 7.09
CA PHE A 120 27.23 -7.56 8.47
C PHE A 120 27.17 -8.74 9.45
N TYR A 121 26.55 -9.86 9.04
CA TYR A 121 26.42 -11.04 9.90
C TYR A 121 27.43 -12.16 9.58
N GLY A 122 28.40 -11.94 8.68
CA GLY A 122 29.36 -12.97 8.27
C GLY A 122 28.70 -14.18 7.60
N LEU A 123 27.64 -13.94 6.82
CA LEU A 123 26.92 -14.97 6.08
C LEU A 123 27.62 -15.19 4.74
N ASN A 124 28.35 -16.29 4.62
CA ASN A 124 28.99 -16.69 3.36
C ASN A 124 27.90 -17.07 2.32
N ASP A 125 27.83 -18.36 1.95
CA ASP A 125 26.82 -18.87 1.01
C ASP A 125 25.44 -19.08 1.67
N THR A 126 25.31 -18.73 2.95
CA THR A 126 24.03 -18.81 3.66
C THR A 126 22.98 -17.97 2.95
N LYS A 127 21.84 -18.60 2.67
CA LYS A 127 20.70 -17.95 2.02
C LYS A 127 20.06 -16.93 2.96
N ILE A 128 19.72 -15.77 2.40
CA ILE A 128 18.84 -14.78 3.03
C ILE A 128 17.48 -14.90 2.35
N TYR A 129 16.43 -15.16 3.13
CA TYR A 129 15.06 -15.18 2.63
C TYR A 129 14.51 -13.76 2.57
N THR A 130 14.20 -13.29 1.37
CA THR A 130 13.79 -11.90 1.12
C THR A 130 12.29 -11.82 0.92
N CYS A 131 11.60 -11.06 1.77
CA CYS A 131 10.15 -10.92 1.74
C CYS A 131 9.74 -9.45 1.54
N PHE A 132 8.72 -9.24 0.71
CA PHE A 132 8.04 -7.96 0.58
C PHE A 132 6.65 -8.05 1.21
N GLU A 133 6.21 -7.01 1.91
CA GLU A 133 4.83 -6.90 2.40
C GLU A 133 4.31 -5.49 2.18
N GLY A 134 3.11 -5.35 1.63
CA GLY A 134 2.48 -4.05 1.47
C GLY A 134 1.00 -4.16 1.14
N CYS A 135 0.27 -3.07 1.42
CA CYS A 135 -1.16 -2.93 1.13
C CYS A 135 -1.41 -1.63 0.35
N SER A 136 -2.44 -1.55 -0.49
CA SER A 136 -2.73 -0.38 -1.32
C SER A 136 -1.59 -0.07 -2.30
N ASP A 137 -0.89 1.06 -2.15
CA ASP A 137 0.28 1.34 -2.99
C ASP A 137 1.42 0.37 -2.69
N GLY A 138 1.63 -0.01 -1.43
CA GLY A 138 2.51 -1.12 -1.08
C GLY A 138 2.14 -2.43 -1.79
N GLY A 139 0.85 -2.67 -2.04
CA GLY A 139 0.42 -3.80 -2.85
C GLY A 139 0.83 -3.67 -4.33
N ARG A 140 0.74 -2.46 -4.90
CA ARG A 140 1.26 -2.16 -6.25
C ARG A 140 2.79 -2.32 -6.29
N GLU A 141 3.51 -1.77 -5.31
CA GLU A 141 4.95 -1.89 -5.16
C GLU A 141 5.36 -3.35 -5.14
N GLY A 142 4.75 -4.16 -4.27
CA GLY A 142 5.07 -5.59 -4.19
C GLY A 142 4.78 -6.33 -5.51
N MET A 143 3.66 -6.05 -6.17
CA MET A 143 3.38 -6.59 -7.52
C MET A 143 4.41 -6.15 -8.56
N SER A 144 4.85 -4.89 -8.51
CA SER A 144 5.89 -4.32 -9.38
C SER A 144 7.24 -5.00 -9.15
N GLN A 145 7.61 -5.20 -7.89
CA GLN A 145 8.83 -5.88 -7.48
C GLN A 145 8.85 -7.34 -7.94
N VAL A 146 7.76 -8.09 -7.77
CA VAL A 146 7.64 -9.47 -8.27
C VAL A 146 7.82 -9.54 -9.80
N GLN A 147 7.27 -8.57 -10.55
CA GLN A 147 7.32 -8.59 -12.02
C GLN A 147 8.66 -8.12 -12.61
N ARG A 148 9.37 -7.21 -11.93
CA ARG A 148 10.54 -6.50 -12.49
C ARG A 148 11.86 -6.82 -11.79
N TRP A 149 11.79 -7.31 -10.57
CA TRP A 149 12.92 -7.63 -9.70
C TRP A 149 12.69 -8.99 -9.03
N GLY A 150 11.96 -9.89 -9.69
CA GLY A 150 11.49 -11.14 -9.10
C GLY A 150 12.62 -12.03 -8.57
N GLU A 151 13.82 -11.96 -9.16
CA GLU A 151 15.01 -12.64 -8.67
C GLU A 151 15.50 -12.17 -7.30
N GLU A 152 15.06 -10.99 -6.84
CA GLU A 152 15.47 -10.44 -5.56
C GLU A 152 14.64 -10.96 -4.38
N TYR A 153 13.44 -11.52 -4.62
CA TYR A 153 12.46 -11.87 -3.60
C TYR A 153 12.13 -13.37 -3.56
N ASP A 154 12.00 -13.91 -2.35
CA ASP A 154 11.54 -15.28 -2.10
C ASP A 154 10.03 -15.35 -1.81
N GLY A 155 9.41 -14.23 -1.43
CA GLY A 155 7.97 -14.14 -1.18
C GLY A 155 7.46 -12.70 -1.12
N ALA A 156 6.20 -12.51 -1.48
CA ALA A 156 5.54 -11.22 -1.42
C ALA A 156 4.10 -11.36 -0.90
N ILE A 157 3.70 -10.46 0.00
CA ILE A 157 2.33 -10.30 0.48
C ILE A 157 1.81 -8.97 -0.07
N THR A 158 0.87 -9.02 -1.01
CA THR A 158 0.38 -7.85 -1.75
C THR A 158 -1.13 -7.65 -1.51
N GLY A 159 -1.46 -6.89 -0.47
CA GLY A 159 -2.85 -6.57 -0.11
C GLY A 159 -3.41 -5.42 -0.96
N ALA A 160 -4.69 -5.51 -1.34
CA ALA A 160 -5.43 -4.48 -2.07
C ALA A 160 -4.59 -3.72 -3.14
N PRO A 161 -3.92 -4.43 -4.06
CA PRO A 161 -2.85 -3.82 -4.86
C PRO A 161 -3.38 -2.78 -5.85
N ALA A 162 -2.81 -1.58 -5.81
CA ALA A 162 -3.07 -0.47 -6.74
C ALA A 162 -2.40 -0.66 -8.13
N PHE A 163 -2.42 -1.88 -8.68
CA PHE A 163 -1.58 -2.28 -9.82
C PHE A 163 -2.01 -1.67 -11.17
N ARG A 164 -3.26 -1.21 -11.30
CA ARG A 164 -3.75 -0.39 -12.42
C ARG A 164 -3.74 1.09 -12.04
N PHE A 165 -2.58 1.56 -11.58
CA PHE A 165 -2.44 2.84 -10.88
C PHE A 165 -3.05 4.01 -11.67
N ALA A 166 -2.70 4.18 -12.94
CA ALA A 166 -3.22 5.28 -13.77
C ALA A 166 -4.75 5.25 -13.90
N GLN A 167 -5.34 4.07 -14.12
CA GLN A 167 -6.80 3.93 -14.20
C GLN A 167 -7.44 4.22 -12.83
N GLN A 168 -6.84 3.74 -11.75
CA GLN A 168 -7.32 3.99 -10.40
C GLN A 168 -7.34 5.49 -10.06
N GLN A 169 -6.31 6.26 -10.43
CA GLN A 169 -6.29 7.69 -10.15
C GLN A 169 -7.47 8.43 -10.80
N VAL A 170 -7.83 8.07 -12.04
CA VAL A 170 -9.01 8.61 -12.70
C VAL A 170 -10.29 8.17 -11.97
N HIS A 171 -10.38 6.90 -11.56
CA HIS A 171 -11.53 6.38 -10.84
C HIS A 171 -11.71 7.02 -9.45
N HIS A 172 -10.64 7.44 -8.77
CA HIS A 172 -10.74 8.16 -7.50
C HIS A 172 -11.42 9.53 -7.64
N VAL A 173 -11.20 10.22 -8.77
CA VAL A 173 -11.78 11.56 -9.02
C VAL A 173 -13.20 11.47 -9.56
N TYR A 174 -13.58 10.33 -10.16
CA TYR A 174 -14.85 10.15 -10.84
C TYR A 174 -16.09 10.41 -9.95
N PRO A 175 -16.25 9.82 -8.74
CA PRO A 175 -17.44 10.02 -7.91
C PRO A 175 -17.69 11.50 -7.59
N ALA A 176 -16.67 12.21 -7.09
CA ALA A 176 -16.78 13.63 -6.76
C ALA A 176 -17.09 14.49 -7.99
N THR A 177 -16.54 14.13 -9.16
CA THR A 177 -16.82 14.83 -10.42
C THR A 177 -18.28 14.67 -10.81
N ILE A 178 -18.83 13.46 -10.70
CA ILE A 178 -20.23 13.19 -11.05
C ILE A 178 -21.18 13.87 -10.06
N GLU A 179 -20.92 13.78 -8.76
CA GLU A 179 -21.73 14.45 -7.74
C GLU A 179 -21.80 15.95 -7.98
N GLN A 180 -20.66 16.58 -8.25
CA GLN A 180 -20.57 18.00 -8.55
C GLN A 180 -21.26 18.36 -9.87
N THR A 181 -21.06 17.57 -10.92
CA THR A 181 -21.64 17.84 -12.25
C THR A 181 -23.16 17.69 -12.25
N MET A 182 -23.68 16.70 -11.52
CA MET A 182 -25.11 16.43 -11.40
C MET A 182 -25.79 17.32 -10.35
N GLY A 183 -25.03 17.99 -9.49
CA GLY A 183 -25.56 18.76 -8.36
C GLY A 183 -26.29 17.88 -7.33
N TYR A 184 -25.89 16.61 -7.21
CA TYR A 184 -26.55 15.64 -6.34
C TYR A 184 -25.52 14.82 -5.57
N PHE A 185 -25.63 14.86 -4.24
CA PHE A 185 -24.78 14.13 -3.31
C PHE A 185 -25.66 13.08 -2.62
N PRO A 186 -25.48 11.77 -2.93
CA PRO A 186 -26.29 10.72 -2.33
C PRO A 186 -26.20 10.77 -0.79
N PRO A 187 -27.34 10.86 -0.07
CA PRO A 187 -27.29 10.84 1.38
C PRO A 187 -26.92 9.44 1.89
N PRO A 188 -26.28 9.30 3.07
CA PRO A 188 -25.84 8.00 3.60
C PRO A 188 -26.95 6.94 3.65
N CYS A 189 -28.17 7.32 4.04
CA CYS A 189 -29.37 6.46 4.03
C CYS A 189 -29.69 5.82 2.66
N ALA A 190 -29.40 6.52 1.56
CA ALA A 190 -29.57 5.96 0.21
C ALA A 190 -28.52 4.88 -0.07
N LEU A 191 -27.27 5.11 0.37
CA LEU A 191 -26.19 4.14 0.27
C LEU A 191 -26.47 2.91 1.16
N ASP A 192 -26.96 3.11 2.38
CA ASP A 192 -27.38 2.04 3.29
C ASP A 192 -28.48 1.17 2.67
N LYS A 193 -29.43 1.78 1.96
CA LYS A 193 -30.47 1.02 1.24
C LYS A 193 -29.85 0.10 0.19
N ILE A 194 -28.84 0.57 -0.54
CA ILE A 194 -28.13 -0.22 -1.55
C ILE A 194 -27.35 -1.36 -0.89
N VAL A 195 -26.61 -1.07 0.18
CA VAL A 195 -25.83 -2.06 0.92
C VAL A 195 -26.74 -3.15 1.49
N ASN A 196 -27.80 -2.78 2.20
CA ASN A 196 -28.71 -3.74 2.83
C ASN A 196 -29.42 -4.61 1.79
N ALA A 197 -29.92 -4.02 0.70
CA ALA A 197 -30.54 -4.80 -0.36
C ALA A 197 -29.57 -5.76 -1.06
N THR A 198 -28.30 -5.39 -1.15
CA THR A 198 -27.23 -6.25 -1.69
C THR A 198 -26.94 -7.41 -0.74
N ILE A 199 -26.82 -7.15 0.57
CA ILE A 199 -26.62 -8.20 1.58
C ILE A 199 -27.82 -9.15 1.59
N ASP A 200 -29.04 -8.63 1.69
CA ASP A 200 -30.27 -9.44 1.69
C ASP A 200 -30.36 -10.38 0.48
N ALA A 201 -29.94 -9.91 -0.70
CA ALA A 201 -29.98 -10.69 -1.93
C ALA A 201 -28.83 -11.70 -2.05
N CYS A 202 -27.69 -11.45 -1.42
CA CYS A 202 -26.44 -12.14 -1.75
C CYS A 202 -25.75 -12.90 -0.61
N ASP A 203 -26.05 -12.60 0.65
CA ASP A 203 -25.42 -13.19 1.84
C ASP A 203 -25.48 -14.73 1.79
N ALA A 204 -26.69 -15.27 1.67
CA ALA A 204 -26.94 -16.72 1.60
C ALA A 204 -26.29 -17.47 0.41
N LEU A 205 -25.77 -16.76 -0.60
CA LEU A 205 -25.21 -17.39 -1.81
C LEU A 205 -23.93 -18.18 -1.56
N ASP A 206 -23.25 -17.94 -0.43
CA ASP A 206 -22.08 -18.73 -0.02
C ASP A 206 -22.41 -19.92 0.90
N GLY A 207 -23.69 -20.10 1.22
CA GLY A 207 -24.18 -21.15 2.13
C GLY A 207 -24.22 -20.74 3.60
N ARG A 208 -23.95 -19.47 3.94
CA ARG A 208 -24.10 -18.88 5.27
C ARG A 208 -24.91 -17.59 5.20
N THR A 209 -25.55 -17.22 6.30
CA THR A 209 -26.28 -15.96 6.44
C THR A 209 -25.72 -15.25 7.67
N ASP A 210 -24.69 -14.45 7.46
CA ASP A 210 -23.93 -13.80 8.51
C ASP A 210 -23.68 -12.30 8.24
N GLY A 211 -24.35 -11.76 7.21
CA GLY A 211 -24.22 -10.38 6.77
C GLY A 211 -23.00 -10.12 5.88
N VAL A 212 -22.30 -11.16 5.41
CA VAL A 212 -21.09 -11.04 4.60
C VAL A 212 -21.30 -11.63 3.21
N THR A 213 -21.21 -10.79 2.18
CA THR A 213 -21.22 -11.26 0.79
C THR A 213 -19.84 -11.82 0.39
N SER A 214 -19.56 -13.09 0.72
CA SER A 214 -18.24 -13.70 0.39
C SER A 214 -18.16 -14.25 -1.04
N ARG A 215 -19.29 -14.60 -1.66
CA ARG A 215 -19.41 -15.00 -3.08
C ARG A 215 -19.91 -13.87 -3.96
N THR A 216 -19.08 -12.83 -4.09
CA THR A 216 -19.39 -11.65 -4.93
C THR A 216 -19.62 -12.00 -6.40
N ASP A 217 -19.02 -13.07 -6.90
CA ASP A 217 -19.24 -13.63 -8.23
C ASP A 217 -20.70 -14.11 -8.41
N LEU A 218 -21.23 -14.84 -7.42
CA LEU A 218 -22.62 -15.28 -7.44
C LEU A 218 -23.58 -14.10 -7.25
N CYS A 219 -23.22 -13.14 -6.40
CA CYS A 219 -24.01 -11.93 -6.21
C CYS A 219 -24.20 -11.18 -7.53
N GLN A 220 -23.14 -10.99 -8.32
CA GLN A 220 -23.22 -10.33 -9.62
C GLN A 220 -24.11 -11.07 -10.64
N LEU A 221 -24.17 -12.40 -10.58
CA LEU A 221 -25.02 -13.20 -11.47
C LEU A 221 -26.50 -13.20 -11.06
N ASN A 222 -26.78 -13.10 -9.76
CA ASN A 222 -28.13 -13.30 -9.22
C ASN A 222 -28.83 -12.00 -8.81
N PHE A 223 -28.08 -10.92 -8.60
CA PHE A 223 -28.62 -9.64 -8.15
C PHE A 223 -28.38 -8.52 -9.16
N ASN A 224 -29.47 -8.09 -9.80
CA ASN A 224 -29.46 -6.93 -10.68
C ASN A 224 -29.55 -5.63 -9.85
N LEU A 225 -28.43 -4.92 -9.70
CA LEU A 225 -28.37 -3.67 -8.93
C LEU A 225 -29.34 -2.59 -9.47
N SER A 226 -29.59 -2.56 -10.78
CA SER A 226 -30.53 -1.61 -11.40
C SER A 226 -31.98 -1.82 -10.96
N SER A 227 -32.32 -2.97 -10.36
CA SER A 227 -33.65 -3.21 -9.77
C SER A 227 -33.96 -2.28 -8.58
N LEU A 228 -32.94 -1.60 -8.03
CA LEU A 228 -33.09 -0.62 -6.95
C LEU A 228 -33.50 0.77 -7.44
N ILE A 229 -33.44 1.05 -8.75
CA ILE A 229 -33.84 2.34 -9.30
C ILE A 229 -35.32 2.61 -8.99
N GLY A 230 -35.61 3.79 -8.44
CA GLY A 230 -36.97 4.20 -8.04
C GLY A 230 -37.47 3.58 -6.75
N LYS A 231 -36.69 2.74 -6.05
CA LYS A 231 -37.06 2.23 -4.73
C LYS A 231 -36.98 3.34 -3.70
N SER A 232 -37.99 3.41 -2.84
CA SER A 232 -38.01 4.34 -1.71
C SER A 232 -36.96 3.93 -0.66
N TYR A 233 -36.32 4.93 -0.07
CA TYR A 233 -35.49 4.81 1.11
C TYR A 233 -35.95 5.84 2.15
N TYR A 234 -35.58 5.61 3.40
CA TYR A 234 -35.91 6.51 4.51
C TYR A 234 -34.62 7.08 5.08
N CYS A 235 -34.61 8.39 5.28
CA CYS A 235 -33.56 9.09 6.00
C CYS A 235 -34.18 9.62 7.28
N ALA A 236 -33.63 9.22 8.43
CA ALA A 236 -34.00 9.83 9.68
C ALA A 236 -33.69 11.33 9.63
N ALA A 237 -34.53 12.15 10.25
CA ALA A 237 -34.22 13.56 10.44
C ALA A 237 -32.95 13.67 11.28
N ASP A 238 -31.87 14.18 10.68
CA ASP A 238 -30.60 14.42 11.35
C ASP A 238 -30.35 15.93 11.39
N SER A 239 -29.91 16.43 12.54
CA SER A 239 -29.52 17.83 12.73
C SER A 239 -28.05 18.09 12.36
N SER A 240 -27.33 17.08 11.85
CA SER A 240 -25.92 17.20 11.49
C SER A 240 -25.61 16.64 10.09
N THR A 241 -24.91 17.44 9.27
CA THR A 241 -24.34 17.01 7.99
C THR A 241 -22.94 16.45 8.25
N SER A 242 -22.84 15.15 8.50
CA SER A 242 -21.56 14.43 8.41
C SER A 242 -21.36 13.97 6.97
N LEU A 243 -20.14 14.10 6.43
CA LEU A 243 -19.75 13.69 5.06
C LEU A 243 -19.81 12.16 4.82
N GLY A 244 -20.64 11.42 5.57
CA GLY A 244 -20.84 9.98 5.40
C GLY A 244 -19.66 9.08 5.82
N PHE A 245 -18.52 9.64 6.21
CA PHE A 245 -17.32 8.87 6.55
C PHE A 245 -17.29 8.25 7.96
N GLY A 246 -18.37 8.35 8.74
CA GLY A 246 -18.50 7.59 9.99
C GLY A 246 -17.49 7.89 11.11
N PHE A 247 -16.64 8.92 10.99
CA PHE A 247 -15.65 9.30 12.03
C PHE A 247 -16.26 9.75 13.36
N SER A 248 -17.58 9.91 13.43
CA SER A 248 -18.31 10.41 14.60
C SER A 248 -18.72 9.31 15.60
N LYS A 249 -18.49 8.03 15.32
CA LYS A 249 -18.77 6.94 16.27
C LYS A 249 -17.45 6.37 16.81
N ARG A 250 -16.97 6.98 17.89
CA ARG A 250 -16.05 6.37 18.87
C ARG A 250 -16.75 6.27 20.20
#